data_AF-A0A7V7WMK7-F1
#
_entry.id   AF-A0A7V7WMK7-F1
#
_cell.length_a   1.000
_cell.length_b   1.000
_cell.length_c   1.000
_cell.angle_alpha   90.00
_cell.angle_beta   90.00
_cell.angle_gamma   90.00
#
_symmetry.space_group_name_H-M   'P 1'
#
loop_
_entity.id
_entity.type
_entity.pdbx_description
1 polymer ?
#
loop_
_entity_poly.entity_id
_entity_poly.type
_entity_poly.pdbx_seq_one_letter_code
_entity_poly.pdbx_strand_id
1 'polypeptide(L)'
;MPLAAIWTGVRPRDFVICAVLLFGRMFFITAGYHRYFAHRSYKLGRVMQFIMAFGAMTSSQKGVLWWSGYHRHHHRYSDLQEDIHSPKKGFWWSHMGWIMCAKYHKPDHSLIPDFAKYPELRFLDRFWALPPVILAVSVLLLWGWSALWIGFFLSTVLLWHSTFFINSLAHVFGRRRYVTTDTSRNSLLLALLTMGEGWHNNHHHYQASVNQGFFWWEIDVTYYILKGLEFFGLAHDLRKPPAAALKRNLIRDGHLDIGMLKDLPGKALDAIAQTAQHTKERIVEATQQVAGSIATTAQQTKDRLVEATQEAAESLAGAGRPGIDPVAR
;
A
#
# COMPACT_ATOMS: atom_id res chain seq x y z
N MET A 1 -16.23 -5.64 8.78
CA MET A 1 -17.10 -6.83 8.69
C MET A 1 -17.65 -6.90 7.27
N PRO A 2 -17.52 -8.04 6.58
CA PRO A 2 -18.20 -8.22 5.30
C PRO A 2 -19.71 -8.14 5.54
N LEU A 3 -20.37 -7.12 5.00
CA LEU A 3 -21.78 -6.81 5.28
C LEU A 3 -22.72 -7.98 4.94
N ALA A 4 -22.34 -8.77 3.93
CA ALA A 4 -23.08 -9.95 3.52
C ALA A 4 -23.16 -11.05 4.60
N ALA A 5 -22.27 -11.04 5.60
CA ALA A 5 -22.31 -12.01 6.70
C ALA A 5 -23.62 -11.95 7.50
N ILE A 6 -24.28 -10.79 7.56
CA ILE A 6 -25.54 -10.58 8.29
C ILE A 6 -26.64 -11.54 7.81
N TRP A 7 -26.67 -11.89 6.52
CA TRP A 7 -27.70 -12.75 5.93
C TRP A 7 -27.32 -14.23 5.85
N THR A 8 -26.20 -14.64 6.44
CA THR A 8 -25.65 -16.01 6.26
C THR A 8 -25.91 -16.95 7.42
N GLY A 9 -26.45 -16.45 8.55
CA GLY A 9 -26.64 -17.24 9.76
C GLY A 9 -25.31 -17.61 10.44
N VAL A 10 -24.46 -16.60 10.69
CA VAL A 10 -23.11 -16.74 11.29
C VAL A 10 -23.13 -17.59 12.56
N ARG A 11 -22.17 -18.52 12.65
CA ARG A 11 -22.00 -19.45 13.78
C ARG A 11 -20.65 -19.24 14.47
N PRO A 12 -20.49 -19.60 15.76
CA PRO A 12 -19.21 -19.52 16.46
C PRO A 12 -18.05 -20.23 15.74
N ARG A 13 -18.34 -21.37 15.08
CA ARG A 13 -17.34 -22.11 14.28
C ARG A 13 -16.72 -21.27 13.16
N ASP A 14 -17.45 -20.30 12.60
CA ASP A 14 -16.98 -19.51 11.47
C ASP A 14 -15.86 -18.56 11.91
N PHE A 15 -15.91 -18.07 13.16
CA PHE A 15 -14.83 -17.29 13.78
C PHE A 15 -13.60 -18.16 14.11
N VAL A 16 -13.79 -19.44 14.44
CA VAL A 16 -12.67 -20.39 14.58
C VAL A 16 -11.99 -20.58 13.23
N ILE A 17 -12.75 -20.81 12.16
CA ILE A 17 -12.21 -20.88 10.79
C ILE A 17 -11.49 -19.58 10.42
N CYS A 18 -12.07 -18.42 10.78
CA CYS A 18 -11.44 -17.12 10.56
C CYS A 18 -10.08 -17.01 11.25
N ALA A 19 -9.97 -17.41 12.52
CA ALA A 19 -8.71 -17.39 13.26
C ALA A 19 -7.67 -18.36 12.65
N VAL A 20 -8.10 -19.58 12.30
CA VAL A 20 -7.22 -20.58 11.67
C VAL A 20 -6.70 -20.08 10.31
N LEU A 21 -7.58 -19.52 9.47
CA LEU A 21 -7.17 -18.98 8.17
C LEU A 21 -6.35 -17.70 8.29
N LEU A 22 -6.57 -16.88 9.32
CA LEU A 22 -5.76 -15.70 9.59
C LEU A 22 -4.32 -16.10 9.93
N PHE A 23 -4.12 -16.90 10.99
CA PHE A 23 -2.78 -17.27 11.46
C PHE A 23 -2.09 -18.28 10.55
N GLY A 24 -2.82 -19.22 9.95
CA GLY A 24 -2.27 -20.16 8.98
C GLY A 24 -1.67 -19.44 7.76
N ARG A 25 -2.38 -18.44 7.23
CA ARG A 25 -1.87 -17.64 6.10
C ARG A 25 -0.80 -16.64 6.53
N MET A 26 -0.91 -16.06 7.73
CA MET A 26 0.16 -15.23 8.29
C MET A 26 1.48 -16.01 8.30
N PHE A 27 1.49 -17.25 8.80
CA PHE A 27 2.68 -18.11 8.76
C PHE A 27 3.26 -18.26 7.36
N PHE A 28 2.44 -18.49 6.33
CA PHE A 28 2.97 -18.63 4.98
C PHE A 28 3.53 -17.31 4.41
N ILE A 29 2.96 -16.16 4.77
CA ILE A 29 3.54 -14.87 4.41
C ILE A 29 4.91 -14.71 5.10
N THR A 30 4.98 -14.94 6.40
CA THR A 30 6.20 -14.71 7.18
C THR A 30 7.30 -15.72 6.85
N ALA A 31 6.99 -17.01 6.80
CA ALA A 31 7.94 -18.06 6.45
C ALA A 31 8.28 -18.04 4.96
N GLY A 32 7.26 -18.06 4.10
CA GLY A 32 7.40 -18.18 2.66
C GLY A 32 7.81 -16.87 2.00
N TYR A 33 6.85 -15.97 1.80
CA TYR A 33 7.06 -14.70 1.08
C TYR A 33 8.23 -13.91 1.62
N HIS A 34 8.31 -13.77 2.94
CA HIS A 34 9.29 -12.93 3.60
C HIS A 34 10.63 -13.65 3.81
N ARG A 35 10.70 -14.60 4.74
CA ARG A 35 11.96 -15.18 5.20
C ARG A 35 12.64 -16.05 4.12
N TYR A 36 11.87 -16.85 3.39
CA TYR A 36 12.41 -17.72 2.34
C TYR A 36 12.65 -16.98 1.03
N PHE A 37 11.58 -16.48 0.39
CA PHE A 37 11.68 -15.94 -0.96
C PHE A 37 12.35 -14.56 -1.00
N ALA A 38 12.05 -13.66 -0.07
CA ALA A 38 12.68 -12.34 -0.08
C ALA A 38 14.11 -12.39 0.50
N HIS A 39 14.35 -13.08 1.62
CA HIS A 39 15.62 -13.00 2.36
C HIS A 39 16.53 -14.21 2.30
N ARG A 40 16.05 -15.36 1.80
CA ARG A 40 16.80 -16.62 1.73
C ARG A 40 17.45 -16.99 3.08
N SER A 41 16.72 -16.78 4.17
CA SER A 41 17.25 -17.02 5.53
C SER A 41 17.30 -18.50 5.91
N TYR A 42 16.79 -19.37 5.06
CA TYR A 42 16.88 -20.84 5.17
C TYR A 42 16.70 -21.49 3.79
N LYS A 43 16.86 -22.82 3.72
CA LYS A 43 16.73 -23.62 2.50
C LYS A 43 15.53 -24.56 2.56
N LEU A 44 14.91 -24.81 1.41
CA LEU A 44 13.83 -25.76 1.20
C LEU A 44 14.11 -26.62 -0.03
N GLY A 45 13.58 -27.84 -0.02
CA GLY A 45 13.44 -28.64 -1.25
C GLY A 45 12.35 -28.06 -2.17
N ARG A 46 12.34 -28.50 -3.44
CA ARG A 46 11.43 -27.96 -4.48
C ARG A 46 9.94 -28.08 -4.12
N VAL A 47 9.55 -29.18 -3.48
CA VAL A 47 8.16 -29.42 -3.04
C VAL A 47 7.77 -28.43 -1.93
N MET A 48 8.58 -28.31 -0.88
CA MET A 48 8.30 -27.36 0.21
C MET A 48 8.34 -25.91 -0.26
N GLN A 49 9.23 -25.58 -1.20
CA GLN A 49 9.23 -24.28 -1.87
C GLN A 49 7.88 -24.00 -2.55
N PHE A 50 7.33 -24.95 -3.30
CA PHE A 50 6.02 -24.79 -3.94
C PHE A 50 4.89 -24.65 -2.90
N ILE A 51 4.90 -25.46 -1.85
CA ILE A 51 3.91 -25.39 -0.75
C ILE A 51 3.95 -24.00 -0.08
N MET A 52 5.14 -23.49 0.23
CA MET A 52 5.31 -22.16 0.82
C MET A 52 4.80 -21.05 -0.11
N ALA A 53 5.08 -21.15 -1.41
CA ALA A 53 4.59 -20.20 -2.40
C ALA A 53 3.06 -20.22 -2.50
N PHE A 54 2.47 -21.41 -2.72
CA PHE A 54 1.02 -21.57 -2.86
C PHE A 54 0.29 -21.11 -1.60
N GLY A 55 0.74 -21.57 -0.43
CA GLY A 55 0.16 -21.20 0.87
C GLY A 55 0.20 -19.68 1.09
N ALA A 56 1.32 -19.03 0.76
CA ALA A 56 1.46 -17.59 0.95
C ALA A 56 0.56 -16.79 0.00
N MET A 57 0.38 -17.27 -1.23
CA MET A 57 -0.52 -16.66 -2.21
C MET A 57 -2.00 -16.71 -1.83
N THR A 58 -2.41 -17.65 -0.97
CA THR A 58 -3.78 -17.67 -0.44
C THR A 58 -4.12 -16.44 0.42
N SER A 59 -3.12 -15.61 0.76
CA SER A 59 -3.31 -14.29 1.38
C SER A 59 -3.91 -13.24 0.43
N SER A 60 -3.98 -13.52 -0.87
CA SER A 60 -4.40 -12.57 -1.91
C SER A 60 -3.51 -11.32 -2.01
N GLN A 61 -2.24 -11.38 -1.57
CA GLN A 61 -1.28 -10.28 -1.67
C GLN A 61 -0.41 -10.39 -2.94
N LYS A 62 -1.04 -10.66 -4.09
CA LYS A 62 -0.39 -10.90 -5.40
C LYS A 62 0.51 -12.15 -5.40
N GLY A 63 1.25 -12.36 -6.48
CA GLY A 63 2.08 -13.54 -6.69
C GLY A 63 3.38 -13.54 -5.87
N VAL A 64 3.97 -14.72 -5.71
CA VAL A 64 5.18 -14.93 -4.90
C VAL A 64 6.41 -14.18 -5.41
N LEU A 65 6.61 -14.12 -6.73
CA LEU A 65 7.74 -13.43 -7.33
C LEU A 65 7.51 -11.91 -7.26
N TRP A 66 6.27 -11.48 -7.47
CA TRP A 66 5.87 -10.09 -7.30
C TRP A 66 6.16 -9.61 -5.87
N TRP A 67 5.60 -10.27 -4.86
CA TRP A 67 5.67 -9.83 -3.47
C TRP A 67 7.11 -9.81 -2.99
N SER A 68 7.84 -10.91 -3.16
CA SER A 68 9.20 -11.02 -2.68
C SER A 68 10.19 -10.16 -3.46
N GLY A 69 9.97 -9.95 -4.77
CA GLY A 69 10.76 -9.05 -5.59
C GLY A 69 10.64 -7.59 -5.12
N TYR A 70 9.41 -7.11 -4.92
CA TYR A 70 9.18 -5.75 -4.41
C TYR A 70 9.59 -5.59 -2.94
N HIS A 71 9.55 -6.65 -2.14
CA HIS A 71 10.09 -6.62 -0.78
C HIS A 71 11.62 -6.46 -0.77
N ARG A 72 12.34 -7.15 -1.66
CA ARG A 72 13.79 -6.95 -1.85
C ARG A 72 14.11 -5.54 -2.32
N HIS A 73 13.28 -4.99 -3.21
CA HIS A 73 13.40 -3.61 -3.67
C HIS A 73 13.22 -2.62 -2.51
N HIS A 74 12.21 -2.81 -1.67
CA HIS A 74 12.02 -2.03 -0.44
C HIS A 74 13.26 -2.07 0.46
N HIS A 75 13.80 -3.25 0.77
CA HIS A 75 14.99 -3.34 1.62
C HIS A 75 16.24 -2.67 1.02
N ARG A 76 16.37 -2.65 -0.32
CA ARG A 76 17.47 -1.95 -1.00
C ARG A 76 17.34 -0.43 -0.92
N TYR A 77 16.11 0.08 -0.97
CA TYR A 77 15.83 1.51 -1.07
C TYR A 77 15.00 2.06 0.10
N SER A 78 15.00 1.38 1.25
CA SER A 78 14.07 1.64 2.35
C SER A 78 14.08 3.12 2.74
N ASP A 79 12.89 3.73 2.79
CA ASP A 79 12.69 5.14 3.10
C ASP A 79 13.34 6.15 2.12
N LEU A 80 13.81 5.70 0.96
CA LEU A 80 14.24 6.52 -0.18
C LEU A 80 13.07 6.74 -1.17
N GLN A 81 13.30 7.52 -2.22
CA GLN A 81 12.26 7.85 -3.21
C GLN A 81 11.82 6.63 -4.01
N GLU A 82 12.74 5.70 -4.26
CA GLU A 82 12.55 4.48 -5.03
C GLU A 82 11.74 3.43 -4.26
N ASP A 83 11.66 3.52 -2.94
CA ASP A 83 10.84 2.62 -2.12
C ASP A 83 9.35 2.88 -2.37
N ILE A 84 8.69 1.92 -3.01
CA ILE A 84 7.33 2.04 -3.49
C ILE A 84 6.30 2.11 -2.36
N HIS A 85 6.63 1.61 -1.17
CA HIS A 85 5.76 1.63 0.00
C HIS A 85 6.38 2.36 1.19
N SER A 86 7.30 3.28 0.91
CA SER A 86 7.94 4.13 1.90
C SER A 86 6.89 4.84 2.79
N PRO A 87 7.04 4.79 4.13
CA PRO A 87 6.19 5.52 5.07
C PRO A 87 6.30 7.05 4.88
N LYS A 88 7.38 7.55 4.27
CA LYS A 88 7.54 8.98 3.95
C LYS A 88 6.54 9.49 2.91
N LYS A 89 5.95 8.60 2.11
CA LYS A 89 4.90 8.92 1.12
C LYS A 89 3.51 9.06 1.74
N GLY A 90 3.39 8.88 3.06
CA GLY A 90 2.15 9.05 3.83
C GLY A 90 1.57 7.73 4.32
N PHE A 91 0.89 7.78 5.47
CA PHE A 91 0.37 6.60 6.17
C PHE A 91 -0.55 5.74 5.29
N TRP A 92 -1.54 6.35 4.63
CA TRP A 92 -2.49 5.61 3.78
C TRP A 92 -1.83 5.00 2.54
N TRP A 93 -0.81 5.67 2.01
CA TRP A 93 -0.05 5.15 0.88
C TRP A 93 0.75 3.91 1.29
N SER A 94 1.53 3.97 2.38
CA SER A 94 2.34 2.84 2.86
C SER A 94 1.49 1.70 3.43
N HIS A 95 0.31 2.02 3.99
CA HIS A 95 -0.62 1.01 4.49
C HIS A 95 -1.32 0.26 3.34
N MET A 96 -1.92 0.93 2.36
CA MET A 96 -2.72 0.23 1.32
C MET A 96 -2.53 0.76 -0.10
N GLY A 97 -2.27 2.06 -0.27
CA GLY A 97 -2.27 2.68 -1.61
C GLY A 97 -1.28 2.05 -2.58
N TRP A 98 -0.07 1.70 -2.10
CA TRP A 98 1.01 1.18 -2.94
C TRP A 98 0.66 -0.14 -3.64
N ILE A 99 0.03 -1.09 -2.94
CA ILE A 99 -0.25 -2.44 -3.45
C ILE A 99 -1.45 -2.45 -4.42
N MET A 100 -2.36 -1.49 -4.26
CA MET A 100 -3.50 -1.28 -5.14
C MET A 100 -3.17 -0.43 -6.38
N CYS A 101 -2.01 0.24 -6.40
CA CYS A 101 -1.61 1.09 -7.51
C CYS A 101 -1.35 0.27 -8.78
N ALA A 102 -2.03 0.66 -9.88
CA ALA A 102 -1.89 0.00 -11.18
C ALA A 102 -0.45 0.04 -11.72
N LYS A 103 0.33 1.08 -11.38
CA LYS A 103 1.72 1.24 -11.81
C LYS A 103 2.60 0.05 -11.43
N TYR A 104 2.36 -0.55 -10.26
CA TYR A 104 3.17 -1.65 -9.74
C TYR A 104 2.48 -3.00 -9.92
N HIS A 105 1.45 -3.13 -10.76
CA HIS A 105 0.69 -4.37 -10.84
C HIS A 105 1.46 -5.54 -11.47
N LYS A 106 2.37 -5.24 -12.41
CA LYS A 106 3.14 -6.27 -13.13
C LYS A 106 4.34 -6.75 -12.30
N PRO A 107 4.63 -8.06 -12.27
CA PRO A 107 5.83 -8.57 -11.62
C PRO A 107 7.07 -8.19 -12.42
N ASP A 108 8.11 -7.77 -11.71
CA ASP A 108 9.45 -7.58 -12.26
C ASP A 108 10.37 -8.73 -11.79
N HIS A 109 10.56 -9.71 -12.66
CA HIS A 109 11.36 -10.89 -12.36
C HIS A 109 12.86 -10.57 -12.20
N SER A 110 13.33 -9.41 -12.66
CA SER A 110 14.72 -8.98 -12.47
C SER A 110 15.06 -8.70 -11.00
N LEU A 111 14.05 -8.46 -10.16
CA LEU A 111 14.20 -8.27 -8.71
C LEU A 111 14.46 -9.59 -7.97
N ILE A 112 14.10 -10.73 -8.57
CA ILE A 112 14.16 -12.05 -7.93
C ILE A 112 14.61 -13.17 -8.91
N PRO A 113 15.74 -13.01 -9.62
CA PRO A 113 16.16 -13.92 -10.68
C PRO A 113 16.44 -15.34 -10.17
N ASP A 114 16.87 -15.47 -8.91
CA ASP A 114 17.18 -16.72 -8.24
C ASP A 114 15.96 -17.63 -8.03
N PHE A 115 14.75 -17.08 -7.93
CA PHE A 115 13.50 -17.85 -7.90
C PHE A 115 12.70 -17.78 -9.19
N ALA A 116 12.85 -16.72 -9.99
CA ALA A 116 12.19 -16.60 -11.29
C ALA A 116 12.60 -17.69 -12.29
N LYS A 117 13.72 -18.38 -12.08
CA LYS A 117 14.13 -19.53 -12.88
C LYS A 117 13.23 -20.77 -12.75
N TYR A 118 12.41 -20.87 -11.69
CA TYR A 118 11.55 -22.03 -11.47
C TYR A 118 10.21 -21.88 -12.20
N PRO A 119 9.87 -22.77 -13.16
CA PRO A 119 8.66 -22.64 -13.97
C PRO A 119 7.37 -22.73 -13.14
N GLU A 120 7.34 -23.54 -12.09
CA GLU A 120 6.19 -23.66 -11.19
C GLU A 120 5.90 -22.36 -10.42
N LEU A 121 6.94 -21.60 -10.06
CA LEU A 121 6.76 -20.31 -9.40
C LEU A 121 6.30 -19.23 -10.38
N ARG A 122 6.79 -19.26 -11.63
CA ARG A 122 6.29 -18.38 -12.69
C ARG A 122 4.84 -18.68 -13.04
N PHE A 123 4.44 -19.95 -13.05
CA PHE A 123 3.05 -20.36 -13.24
C PHE A 123 2.17 -19.78 -12.14
N LEU A 124 2.56 -20.00 -10.89
CA LEU A 124 1.86 -19.44 -9.74
C LEU A 124 1.76 -17.91 -9.81
N ASP A 125 2.85 -17.21 -10.10
CA ASP A 125 2.87 -15.75 -10.17
C ASP A 125 1.97 -15.21 -11.31
N ARG A 126 1.96 -15.89 -12.48
CA ARG A 126 1.06 -15.57 -13.59
C ARG A 126 -0.41 -15.76 -13.21
N PHE A 127 -0.73 -16.83 -12.48
CA PHE A 127 -2.08 -17.16 -12.03
C PHE A 127 -2.25 -16.89 -10.53
N TRP A 128 -1.83 -15.71 -10.08
CA TRP A 128 -1.74 -15.41 -8.64
C TRP A 128 -3.08 -15.49 -7.90
N ALA A 129 -4.20 -15.31 -8.60
CA ALA A 129 -5.53 -15.44 -8.04
C ALA A 129 -5.97 -16.90 -7.83
N LEU A 130 -5.27 -17.88 -8.41
CA LEU A 130 -5.64 -19.29 -8.32
C LEU A 130 -5.62 -19.83 -6.88
N PRO A 131 -4.54 -19.68 -6.08
CA PRO A 131 -4.54 -20.15 -4.69
C PRO A 131 -5.64 -19.57 -3.79
N PRO A 132 -5.89 -18.24 -3.76
CA PRO A 132 -6.97 -17.71 -2.92
C PRO A 132 -8.36 -18.11 -3.41
N VAL A 133 -8.58 -18.26 -4.72
CA VAL A 133 -9.86 -18.78 -5.26
C VAL A 133 -10.07 -20.24 -4.85
N ILE A 134 -9.05 -21.10 -4.96
CA ILE A 134 -9.13 -22.49 -4.50
C ILE A 134 -9.49 -22.55 -3.01
N LEU A 135 -8.85 -21.73 -2.17
CA LEU A 135 -9.15 -21.68 -0.75
C LEU A 135 -10.58 -21.19 -0.49
N ALA A 136 -11.03 -20.13 -1.15
CA ALA A 136 -12.39 -19.59 -1.00
C ALA A 136 -13.45 -20.63 -1.38
N VAL A 137 -13.29 -21.28 -2.53
CA VAL A 137 -14.20 -22.34 -3.00
C VAL A 137 -14.17 -23.53 -2.04
N SER A 138 -13.01 -23.95 -1.57
CA SER A 138 -12.90 -25.03 -0.58
C SER A 138 -13.64 -24.70 0.71
N VAL A 139 -13.51 -23.46 1.21
CA VAL A 139 -14.22 -23.01 2.41
C VAL A 139 -15.73 -23.02 2.20
N LEU A 140 -16.19 -22.53 1.05
CA LEU A 140 -17.60 -22.52 0.68
C LEU A 140 -18.17 -23.94 0.61
N LEU A 141 -17.48 -24.86 -0.06
CA LEU A 141 -17.95 -26.24 -0.26
C LEU A 141 -17.96 -27.05 1.05
N LEU A 142 -17.00 -26.83 1.95
CA LEU A 142 -16.87 -27.60 3.18
C LEU A 142 -17.71 -27.04 4.34
N TRP A 143 -17.86 -25.71 4.45
CA TRP A 143 -18.47 -25.08 5.63
C TRP A 143 -19.59 -24.09 5.31
N GLY A 144 -19.84 -23.81 4.03
CA GLY A 144 -20.96 -23.00 3.55
C GLY A 144 -20.70 -21.50 3.52
N TRP A 145 -21.76 -20.75 3.19
CA TRP A 145 -21.70 -19.30 2.96
C TRP A 145 -21.23 -18.49 4.17
N SER A 146 -21.66 -18.85 5.38
CA SER A 146 -21.26 -18.13 6.59
C SER A 146 -19.75 -18.21 6.84
N ALA A 147 -19.17 -19.39 6.61
CA ALA A 147 -17.72 -19.62 6.68
C ALA A 147 -16.97 -18.97 5.52
N LEU A 148 -17.54 -18.84 4.33
CA LEU A 148 -16.91 -18.06 3.26
C LEU A 148 -16.77 -16.58 3.67
N TRP A 149 -17.84 -15.97 4.20
CA TRP A 149 -17.83 -14.56 4.59
C TRP A 149 -17.01 -14.27 5.83
N ILE A 150 -17.19 -15.03 6.90
CA ILE A 150 -16.44 -14.82 8.15
C ILE A 150 -15.10 -15.54 8.11
N GLY A 151 -15.09 -16.82 7.75
CA GLY A 151 -13.87 -17.61 7.68
C GLY A 151 -12.88 -17.08 6.67
N PHE A 152 -13.25 -16.91 5.39
CA PHE A 152 -12.31 -16.48 4.34
C PHE A 152 -12.22 -14.95 4.18
N PHE A 153 -13.34 -14.24 3.93
CA PHE A 153 -13.29 -12.81 3.59
C PHE A 153 -12.87 -11.93 4.79
N LEU A 154 -13.49 -12.10 5.96
CA LEU A 154 -13.09 -11.32 7.14
C LEU A 154 -11.64 -11.60 7.53
N SER A 155 -11.20 -12.86 7.57
CA SER A 155 -9.79 -13.16 7.86
C SER A 155 -8.83 -12.60 6.81
N THR A 156 -9.23 -12.48 5.53
CA THR A 156 -8.40 -11.85 4.49
C THR A 156 -8.23 -10.36 4.75
N VAL A 157 -9.31 -9.66 5.10
CA VAL A 157 -9.23 -8.23 5.46
C VAL A 157 -8.36 -8.02 6.70
N LEU A 158 -8.55 -8.82 7.75
CA LEU A 158 -7.74 -8.76 8.96
C LEU A 158 -6.27 -9.05 8.67
N LEU A 159 -5.98 -10.04 7.80
CA LEU A 159 -4.64 -10.39 7.38
C LEU A 159 -3.97 -9.23 6.66
N TRP A 160 -4.66 -8.60 5.70
CA TRP A 160 -4.16 -7.43 4.97
C TRP A 160 -3.75 -6.31 5.92
N HIS A 161 -4.66 -5.86 6.79
CA HIS A 161 -4.34 -4.81 7.75
C HIS A 161 -3.19 -5.21 8.68
N SER A 162 -3.17 -6.45 9.17
CA SER A 162 -2.11 -6.95 10.05
C SER A 162 -0.74 -6.89 9.36
N THR A 163 -0.63 -7.34 8.11
CA THR A 163 0.62 -7.26 7.35
C THR A 163 0.99 -5.82 6.98
N PHE A 164 0.01 -5.00 6.62
CA PHE A 164 0.24 -3.62 6.19
C PHE A 164 0.63 -2.71 7.35
N PHE A 165 0.28 -3.06 8.60
CA PHE A 165 0.80 -2.38 9.78
C PHE A 165 2.31 -2.53 9.96
N ILE A 166 2.94 -3.55 9.37
CA ILE A 166 4.40 -3.66 9.38
C ILE A 166 5.01 -2.55 8.52
N ASN A 167 4.46 -2.31 7.32
CA ASN A 167 4.94 -1.23 6.44
C ASN A 167 4.62 0.17 7.00
N SER A 168 3.47 0.34 7.68
CA SER A 168 3.06 1.64 8.20
C SER A 168 3.42 1.84 9.67
N LEU A 169 2.77 1.13 10.59
CA LEU A 169 2.89 1.37 12.02
C LEU A 169 4.29 1.02 12.58
N ALA A 170 4.93 -0.05 12.10
CA ALA A 170 6.28 -0.41 12.56
C ALA A 170 7.36 0.60 12.12
N HIS A 171 7.06 1.48 11.17
CA HIS A 171 7.91 2.61 10.78
C HIS A 171 7.54 3.93 11.46
N VAL A 172 6.48 3.94 12.28
CA VAL A 172 5.97 5.16 12.93
C VAL A 172 6.09 5.08 14.45
N PHE A 173 5.78 3.94 15.06
CA PHE A 173 5.70 3.80 16.52
C PHE A 173 6.32 2.49 17.02
N GLY A 174 7.22 2.57 18.00
CA GLY A 174 7.83 1.41 18.65
C GLY A 174 9.15 1.75 19.32
N ARG A 175 10.06 0.77 19.43
CA ARG A 175 11.40 0.95 20.00
C ARG A 175 12.47 0.70 18.94
N ARG A 176 13.50 1.55 18.87
CA ARG A 176 14.72 1.27 18.08
C ARG A 176 15.78 0.66 18.97
N ARG A 177 16.29 -0.50 18.60
CA ARG A 177 17.42 -1.16 19.27
C ARG A 177 18.72 -0.96 18.50
N TYR A 178 18.65 -0.95 17.18
CA TYR A 178 19.79 -0.87 16.29
C TYR A 178 19.71 0.37 15.41
N VAL A 179 20.87 0.98 15.14
CA VAL A 179 21.00 2.04 14.13
C VAL A 179 20.85 1.39 12.75
N THR A 180 19.73 1.70 12.10
CA THR A 180 19.41 1.36 10.70
C THR A 180 19.30 2.65 9.88
N THR A 181 19.40 2.53 8.55
CA THR A 181 19.25 3.68 7.63
C THR A 181 17.80 4.14 7.45
N ASP A 182 16.85 3.31 7.88
CA ASP A 182 15.41 3.54 7.82
C ASP A 182 14.80 3.87 9.20
N THR A 183 13.48 4.04 9.20
CA THR A 183 12.66 4.37 10.35
C THR A 183 12.02 3.15 11.05
N SER A 184 12.50 1.93 10.79
CA SER A 184 11.94 0.70 11.39
C SER A 184 12.03 0.68 12.91
N ARG A 185 11.02 0.08 13.57
CA ARG A 185 10.90 -0.06 15.03
C ARG A 185 10.37 -1.43 15.43
N ASN A 186 10.80 -1.90 16.59
CA ASN A 186 10.28 -3.10 17.22
C ASN A 186 8.97 -2.80 17.99
N SER A 187 8.00 -3.70 17.88
CA SER A 187 6.72 -3.65 18.58
C SER A 187 6.26 -5.06 18.97
N LEU A 188 6.15 -5.33 20.28
CA LEU A 188 5.69 -6.63 20.79
C LEU A 188 4.25 -6.94 20.32
N LEU A 189 3.37 -5.95 20.34
CA LEU A 189 1.97 -6.12 19.90
C LEU A 189 1.92 -6.56 18.43
N LEU A 190 2.69 -5.88 17.57
CA LEU A 190 2.78 -6.28 16.16
C LEU A 190 3.42 -7.67 16.04
N ALA A 191 4.47 -7.97 16.81
CA ALA A 191 5.13 -9.28 16.74
C ALA A 191 4.18 -10.43 17.10
N LEU A 192 3.30 -10.25 18.09
CA LEU A 192 2.28 -11.25 18.41
C LEU A 192 1.21 -11.37 17.31
N LEU A 193 0.74 -10.24 16.77
CA LEU A 193 -0.27 -10.21 15.71
C LEU A 193 0.25 -10.83 14.40
N THR A 194 1.51 -10.58 14.06
CA THR A 194 2.14 -10.99 12.80
C THR A 194 3.14 -12.13 12.96
N MET A 195 3.04 -12.90 14.06
CA MET A 195 3.85 -14.10 14.28
C MET A 195 5.37 -13.88 14.20
N GLY A 196 5.85 -12.70 14.58
CA GLY A 196 7.27 -12.34 14.66
C GLY A 196 7.66 -11.07 13.89
N GLU A 197 6.87 -10.63 12.91
CA GLU A 197 7.26 -9.52 12.01
C GLU A 197 7.32 -8.15 12.68
N GLY A 198 6.75 -8.02 13.87
CA GLY A 198 6.85 -6.79 14.66
C GLY A 198 8.24 -6.51 15.22
N TRP A 199 9.19 -7.45 15.16
CA TRP A 199 10.62 -7.18 15.46
C TRP A 199 11.32 -6.51 14.28
N HIS A 200 10.68 -5.47 13.73
CA HIS A 200 11.00 -4.90 12.43
C HIS A 200 12.35 -4.18 12.39
N ASN A 201 12.76 -3.54 13.49
CA ASN A 201 14.09 -2.92 13.59
C ASN A 201 15.21 -3.96 13.69
N ASN A 202 14.98 -5.10 14.37
CA ASN A 202 15.92 -6.22 14.35
C ASN A 202 16.05 -6.77 12.92
N HIS A 203 14.91 -6.97 12.26
CA HIS A 203 14.85 -7.45 10.88
C HIS A 203 15.61 -6.53 9.92
N HIS A 204 15.34 -5.22 9.94
CA HIS A 204 16.05 -4.25 9.09
C HIS A 204 17.56 -4.14 9.39
N HIS A 205 17.97 -4.38 10.64
CA HIS A 205 19.39 -4.44 11.03
C HIS A 205 20.10 -5.68 10.49
N TYR A 206 19.45 -6.86 10.52
CA TYR A 206 20.04 -8.10 10.02
C TYR A 206 19.00 -9.00 9.33
N GLN A 207 18.68 -8.63 8.10
CA GLN A 207 17.59 -9.20 7.28
C GLN A 207 17.81 -10.67 6.90
N ALA A 208 19.06 -11.14 6.92
CA ALA A 208 19.42 -12.51 6.60
C ALA A 208 19.02 -13.52 7.69
N SER A 209 18.61 -13.07 8.88
CA SER A 209 18.16 -13.96 9.95
C SER A 209 16.78 -14.52 9.69
N VAL A 210 16.60 -15.80 9.96
CA VAL A 210 15.29 -16.45 10.00
C VAL A 210 14.54 -16.12 11.28
N ASN A 211 15.25 -15.83 12.37
CA ASN A 211 14.67 -15.43 13.64
C ASN A 211 14.75 -13.91 13.78
N GLN A 212 13.61 -13.22 13.80
CA GLN A 212 13.59 -11.76 13.96
C GLN A 212 13.60 -11.36 15.43
N GLY A 213 13.18 -12.25 16.34
CA GLY A 213 13.36 -12.11 17.78
C GLY A 213 14.78 -12.47 18.19
N PHE A 214 15.68 -11.50 18.26
CA PHE A 214 17.11 -11.75 18.51
C PHE A 214 17.40 -12.18 19.95
N PHE A 215 16.46 -11.93 20.87
CA PHE A 215 16.62 -12.22 22.30
C PHE A 215 15.55 -13.20 22.76
N TRP A 216 15.84 -13.97 23.81
CA TRP A 216 15.00 -15.09 24.26
C TRP A 216 13.55 -14.69 24.62
N TRP A 217 13.32 -13.44 25.02
CA TRP A 217 12.01 -12.91 25.36
C TRP A 217 11.26 -12.34 24.14
N GLU A 218 11.93 -12.21 22.98
CA GLU A 218 11.33 -11.75 21.74
C GLU A 218 10.66 -12.91 21.02
N ILE A 219 9.36 -13.07 21.28
CA ILE A 219 8.56 -14.17 20.75
C ILE A 219 8.46 -14.05 19.22
N ASP A 220 8.91 -15.09 18.52
CA ASP A 220 8.81 -15.23 17.07
C ASP A 220 8.20 -16.60 16.73
N VAL A 221 6.86 -16.62 16.63
CA VAL A 221 6.08 -17.86 16.43
C VAL A 221 6.43 -18.52 15.10
N THR A 222 6.67 -17.72 14.05
CA THR A 222 7.08 -18.24 12.73
C THR A 222 8.40 -18.99 12.84
N TYR A 223 9.38 -18.42 13.54
CA TYR A 223 10.67 -19.08 13.76
C TYR A 223 10.52 -20.40 14.52
N TYR A 224 9.65 -20.47 15.53
CA TYR A 224 9.41 -21.71 16.26
C TYR A 224 8.79 -22.80 15.39
N ILE A 225 7.85 -22.45 14.50
CA ILE A 225 7.29 -23.41 13.53
C ILE A 225 8.37 -23.86 12.53
N LEU A 226 9.20 -22.93 12.02
CA LEU A 226 10.31 -23.25 11.13
C LEU A 226 11.35 -24.17 11.80
N LYS A 227 11.60 -24.04 13.11
CA LYS A 227 12.42 -24.97 13.89
C LYS A 227 11.83 -26.38 13.94
N GLY A 228 10.50 -26.48 14.03
CA GLY A 228 9.80 -27.76 13.89
C GLY A 228 9.99 -28.37 12.49
N LEU A 229 9.85 -27.57 11.43
CA LEU A 229 10.10 -28.02 10.06
C LEU A 229 11.56 -28.45 9.84
N GLU A 230 12.52 -27.77 10.45
CA GLU A 230 13.94 -28.16 10.43
C GLU A 230 14.15 -29.51 11.12
N PHE A 231 13.52 -29.73 12.28
CA PHE A 231 13.59 -30.99 13.00
C PHE A 231 13.06 -32.18 12.16
N PHE A 232 12.00 -31.97 11.38
CA PHE A 232 11.47 -32.99 10.45
C PHE A 232 12.21 -33.06 9.10
N GLY A 233 13.30 -32.30 8.92
CA GLY A 233 14.08 -32.28 7.68
C GLY A 233 13.34 -31.65 6.48
N LEU A 234 12.30 -30.85 6.73
CA LEU A 234 11.55 -30.13 5.69
C LEU A 234 12.15 -28.75 5.39
N ALA A 235 12.91 -28.19 6.35
CA ALA A 235 13.70 -26.97 6.20
C ALA A 235 15.14 -27.21 6.64
N HIS A 236 16.09 -26.43 6.10
CA HIS A 236 17.51 -26.59 6.41
C HIS A 236 18.19 -25.23 6.55
N ASP A 237 19.33 -25.22 7.23
CA ASP A 237 20.24 -24.08 7.36
C ASP A 237 19.55 -22.80 7.86
N LEU A 238 18.77 -22.89 8.94
CA LEU A 238 18.10 -21.75 9.56
C LEU A 238 19.13 -20.73 10.08
N ARG A 239 19.28 -19.60 9.38
CA ARG A 239 20.30 -18.59 9.69
C ARG A 239 19.92 -17.75 10.90
N LYS A 240 20.81 -17.66 11.87
CA LYS A 240 20.67 -16.77 13.04
C LYS A 240 21.62 -15.57 12.94
N PRO A 241 21.33 -14.47 13.64
CA PRO A 241 22.28 -13.37 13.72
C PRO A 241 23.56 -13.86 14.42
N PRO A 242 24.76 -13.64 13.83
CA PRO A 242 26.00 -13.94 14.52
C PRO A 242 26.18 -13.01 15.72
N ALA A 243 26.97 -13.43 16.72
CA ALA A 243 27.21 -12.64 17.93
C ALA A 243 27.74 -11.21 17.63
N ALA A 244 28.51 -11.05 16.55
CA ALA A 244 28.97 -9.73 16.08
C ALA A 244 27.81 -8.83 15.61
N ALA A 245 26.81 -9.39 14.92
CA ALA A 245 25.64 -8.63 14.47
C ALA A 245 24.78 -8.13 15.65
N LEU A 246 24.69 -8.92 16.73
CA LEU A 246 23.96 -8.54 17.94
C LEU A 246 24.60 -7.36 18.70
N LYS A 247 25.91 -7.14 18.55
CA LYS A 247 26.65 -6.05 19.21
C LYS A 247 26.75 -4.80 18.33
N ARG A 248 26.81 -4.99 17.00
CA ARG A 248 26.97 -3.90 16.03
C ARG A 248 25.79 -2.95 16.08
N ASN A 249 26.05 -1.64 16.07
CA ASN A 249 25.05 -0.57 15.97
C ASN A 249 23.98 -0.58 17.09
N LEU A 250 24.24 -1.21 18.23
CA LEU A 250 23.32 -1.25 19.36
C LEU A 250 23.24 0.12 20.05
N ILE A 251 22.03 0.67 20.23
CA ILE A 251 21.82 2.04 20.76
C ILE A 251 21.68 2.10 22.30
N ARG A 252 21.77 0.94 22.99
CA ARG A 252 21.43 0.76 24.44
C ARG A 252 19.91 0.83 24.68
N ASP A 253 19.42 -0.04 25.56
CA ASP A 253 18.02 -0.47 25.81
C ASP A 253 16.86 0.39 25.26
N GLY A 254 16.67 0.37 23.94
CA GLY A 254 15.39 0.53 23.25
C GLY A 254 14.48 1.62 23.80
N HIS A 255 14.93 2.87 23.75
CA HIS A 255 14.07 4.02 24.03
C HIS A 255 12.81 3.96 23.15
N LEU A 256 11.66 4.27 23.76
CA LEU A 256 10.42 4.44 23.02
C LEU A 256 10.63 5.58 22.03
N ASP A 257 10.48 5.27 20.75
CA ASP A 257 10.62 6.23 19.67
C ASP A 257 9.25 6.39 19.00
N ILE A 258 8.62 7.52 19.27
CA ILE A 258 7.38 7.95 18.61
C ILE A 258 7.61 8.41 17.15
N GLY A 259 8.86 8.35 16.67
CA GLY A 259 9.20 8.37 15.25
C GLY A 259 8.63 9.53 14.47
N MET A 260 8.00 9.21 13.34
CA MET A 260 7.39 10.20 12.44
C MET A 260 6.19 10.93 13.08
N LEU A 261 5.66 10.46 14.21
CA LEU A 261 4.58 11.20 14.91
C LEU A 261 5.08 12.53 15.46
N LYS A 262 6.38 12.67 15.72
CA LYS A 262 6.99 13.95 16.13
C LYS A 262 6.86 15.02 15.07
N ASP A 263 6.83 14.61 13.79
CA ASP A 263 6.83 15.50 12.64
C ASP A 263 5.41 15.81 12.12
N LEU A 264 4.39 15.10 12.63
CA LEU A 264 2.98 15.31 12.25
C LEU A 264 2.50 16.76 12.40
N PRO A 265 2.81 17.49 13.50
CA PRO A 265 2.38 18.87 13.65
C PRO A 265 2.96 19.78 12.55
N GLY A 266 4.24 19.62 12.23
CA GLY A 266 4.90 20.40 11.17
C GLY A 266 4.30 20.11 9.80
N LYS A 267 4.10 18.84 9.46
CA LYS A 267 3.47 18.44 8.19
C LYS A 267 2.03 18.93 8.05
N ALA A 268 1.27 18.95 9.16
CA ALA A 268 -0.09 19.48 9.15
C ALA A 268 -0.09 20.99 8.88
N LEU A 269 0.84 21.75 9.49
CA LEU A 269 1.02 23.18 9.23
C LEU A 269 1.41 23.45 7.77
N ASP A 270 2.36 22.70 7.22
CA ASP A 270 2.79 22.84 5.82
C ASP A 270 1.64 22.55 4.84
N ALA A 271 0.84 21.52 5.11
CA ALA A 271 -0.32 21.18 4.27
C ALA A 271 -1.40 22.27 4.30
N ILE A 272 -1.65 22.86 5.48
CA ILE A 272 -2.57 24.00 5.62
C ILE A 272 -2.02 25.20 4.84
N ALA A 273 -0.73 25.50 4.96
CA ALA A 273 -0.09 26.60 4.25
C ALA A 273 -0.16 26.43 2.72
N GLN A 274 0.12 25.23 2.21
CA GLN A 274 0.01 24.91 0.77
C GLN A 274 -1.43 25.02 0.28
N THR A 275 -2.40 24.53 1.06
CA THR A 275 -3.83 24.62 0.70
C THR A 275 -4.29 26.08 0.65
N ALA A 276 -3.85 26.90 1.62
CA ALA A 276 -4.14 28.33 1.64
C ALA A 276 -3.53 29.05 0.43
N GLN A 277 -2.28 28.73 0.08
CA GLN A 277 -1.59 29.29 -1.08
C GLN A 277 -2.29 28.92 -2.40
N HIS A 278 -2.62 27.64 -2.60
CA HIS A 278 -3.33 27.17 -3.78
C HIS A 278 -4.74 27.77 -3.88
N THR A 279 -5.43 27.95 -2.74
CA THR A 279 -6.75 28.62 -2.71
C THR A 279 -6.63 30.09 -3.11
N LYS A 280 -5.60 30.78 -2.62
CA LYS A 280 -5.31 32.17 -3.00
C LYS A 280 -5.06 32.31 -4.50
N GLU A 281 -4.24 31.43 -5.08
CA GLU A 281 -3.94 31.41 -6.52
C GLU A 281 -5.22 31.21 -7.34
N ARG A 282 -6.07 30.25 -6.97
CA ARG A 282 -7.36 30.03 -7.64
C ARG A 282 -8.33 31.22 -7.54
N ILE A 283 -8.35 31.93 -6.41
CA ILE A 283 -9.18 33.14 -6.27
C ILE A 283 -8.67 34.23 -7.20
N VAL A 284 -7.35 34.43 -7.30
CA VAL A 284 -6.75 35.40 -8.21
C VAL A 284 -7.07 35.06 -9.66
N GLU A 285 -6.90 33.81 -10.08
CA GLU A 285 -7.24 33.34 -11.42
C GLU A 285 -8.72 33.56 -11.76
N ALA A 286 -9.63 33.16 -10.85
CA ALA A 286 -11.06 33.36 -11.02
C ALA A 286 -11.42 34.85 -11.13
N THR A 287 -10.76 35.70 -10.34
CA THR A 287 -10.98 37.16 -10.35
C THR A 287 -10.52 37.77 -11.67
N GLN A 288 -9.35 37.37 -12.17
CA GLN A 288 -8.83 37.80 -13.48
C GLN A 288 -9.73 37.34 -14.63
N GLN A 289 -10.25 36.11 -14.57
CA GLN A 289 -11.17 35.58 -15.57
C GLN A 289 -12.48 36.39 -15.60
N VAL A 290 -13.09 36.65 -14.43
CA VAL A 290 -14.30 37.47 -14.34
C VAL A 290 -14.06 38.89 -14.83
N ALA A 291 -12.95 39.52 -14.44
CA ALA A 291 -12.58 40.86 -14.90
C ALA A 291 -12.42 40.90 -16.44
N GLY A 292 -11.77 39.89 -17.03
CA GLY A 292 -11.62 39.77 -18.48
C GLY A 292 -12.96 39.59 -19.20
N SER A 293 -13.87 38.78 -18.65
CA SER A 293 -15.23 38.60 -19.19
C SER A 293 -16.06 39.89 -19.12
N ILE A 294 -15.96 40.65 -18.03
CA ILE A 294 -16.63 41.95 -17.88
C ILE A 294 -16.08 42.94 -18.91
N ALA A 295 -14.75 43.05 -19.04
CA ALA A 295 -14.12 43.95 -20.02
C ALA A 295 -14.55 43.63 -21.46
N THR A 296 -14.61 42.34 -21.81
CA THR A 296 -15.06 41.88 -23.13
C THR A 296 -16.52 42.24 -23.39
N THR A 297 -17.40 41.97 -22.42
CA THR A 297 -18.83 42.32 -22.51
C THR A 297 -19.04 43.83 -22.63
N ALA A 298 -18.28 44.62 -21.88
CA ALA A 298 -18.34 46.08 -21.93
C ALA A 298 -17.92 46.61 -23.31
N GLN A 299 -16.84 46.06 -23.88
CA GLN A 299 -16.38 46.43 -25.23
C GLN A 299 -17.42 46.07 -26.29
N GLN A 300 -17.97 44.85 -26.26
CA GLN A 300 -19.03 44.42 -27.19
C GLN A 300 -20.29 45.30 -27.09
N THR A 301 -20.68 45.69 -25.87
CA THR A 301 -21.81 46.59 -25.66
C THR A 301 -21.53 47.97 -26.24
N LYS A 302 -20.32 48.49 -26.06
CA LYS A 302 -19.90 49.77 -26.64
C LYS A 302 -19.92 49.73 -28.16
N ASP A 303 -19.36 48.68 -28.76
CA ASP A 303 -19.30 48.52 -30.22
C ASP A 303 -20.71 48.46 -30.82
N ARG A 304 -21.63 47.69 -30.20
CA ARG A 304 -23.05 47.65 -30.59
C ARG A 304 -23.75 49.00 -30.47
N LEU A 305 -23.44 49.78 -29.44
CA LEU A 305 -24.01 51.12 -29.29
C LEU A 305 -23.53 52.06 -30.41
N VAL A 306 -22.25 51.98 -30.76
CA VAL A 306 -21.67 52.77 -31.87
C VAL A 306 -22.35 52.38 -33.19
N GLU A 307 -22.46 51.09 -33.50
CA GLU A 307 -23.16 50.60 -34.69
C GLU A 307 -24.61 51.11 -34.74
N ALA A 308 -25.38 50.93 -33.66
CA ALA A 308 -26.76 51.39 -33.59
C ALA A 308 -26.90 52.92 -33.76
N THR A 309 -25.97 53.70 -33.22
CA THR A 309 -25.98 55.16 -33.42
C THR A 309 -25.65 55.56 -34.85
N GLN A 310 -24.77 54.81 -35.52
CA GLN A 310 -24.41 55.05 -36.91
C GLN A 310 -25.57 54.69 -37.85
N GLU A 311 -26.21 53.54 -37.65
CA GLU A 311 -27.43 53.13 -38.38
C GLU A 311 -28.56 54.16 -38.22
N ALA A 312 -28.78 54.66 -37.01
CA ALA A 312 -29.79 55.70 -36.75
C ALA A 312 -29.46 57.02 -37.46
N ALA A 313 -28.19 57.43 -37.46
CA ALA A 313 -27.75 58.63 -38.17
C ALA A 313 -27.92 58.51 -39.70
N GLU A 314 -27.61 57.34 -40.26
CA GLU A 314 -27.80 57.04 -41.69
C GLU A 314 -29.29 57.02 -42.08
N SER A 315 -30.16 56.43 -41.25
CA SER A 315 -31.61 56.45 -41.46
C SER A 315 -32.18 57.87 -41.43
N LEU A 316 -31.69 58.75 -40.55
CA LEU A 316 -32.09 60.16 -40.50
C LEU A 316 -31.60 60.95 -41.73
N ALA A 317 -30.39 60.68 -42.21
CA ALA A 317 -29.85 61.30 -43.41
C ALA A 317 -30.60 60.86 -44.70
N GLY A 318 -31.09 59.62 -44.74
CA GLY A 318 -31.90 59.09 -45.85
C GLY A 318 -33.32 59.66 -45.92
N ALA A 319 -33.92 60.04 -44.78
CA ALA A 319 -35.26 60.63 -44.72
C ALA A 319 -35.33 62.11 -45.17
N GLY A 320 -34.19 62.76 -45.38
CA GLY A 320 -34.07 64.20 -45.63
C GLY A 320 -34.13 64.68 -47.09
N ARG A 321 -34.58 63.87 -48.06
CA ARG A 321 -34.73 64.33 -49.47
C ARG A 321 -36.19 64.30 -49.96
N PRO A 322 -36.99 65.35 -49.73
CA PRO A 322 -38.17 65.63 -50.51
C PRO A 322 -37.78 66.45 -51.76
N GLY A 323 -37.70 65.80 -52.91
CA GLY A 323 -37.65 66.43 -54.24
C GLY A 323 -38.86 65.96 -55.03
N ILE A 324 -40.03 66.57 -54.83
CA ILE A 324 -40.65 67.57 -55.72
C ILE A 324 -40.82 67.00 -57.14
N ASP A 325 -42.03 66.53 -57.43
CA ASP A 325 -42.48 66.24 -58.79
C ASP A 325 -43.26 67.47 -59.32
N PRO A 326 -42.85 68.10 -60.43
CA PRO A 326 -43.57 69.23 -61.00
C PRO A 326 -44.65 68.77 -61.99
N VAL A 327 -45.91 69.09 -61.64
CA VAL A 327 -47.05 69.49 -62.49
C VAL A 327 -47.16 68.94 -63.92
N ALA A 328 -48.30 68.27 -64.22
CA ALA A 328 -48.91 68.33 -65.55
C ALA A 328 -50.46 68.35 -65.49
N ARG A 329 -51.00 69.55 -65.79
CA ARG A 329 -52.33 69.94 -66.31
C ARG A 329 -53.56 69.89 -65.42
#